data_AF-A0A067N9S3-F1
#
_entry.id   AF-A0A067N9S3-F1
#
_cell.length_a   1.000
_cell.length_b   1.000
_cell.length_c   1.000
_cell.angle_alpha   90.00
_cell.angle_beta   90.00
_cell.angle_gamma   90.00
#
_symmetry.space_group_name_H-M   'P 1'
#
loop_
_entity.id
_entity.type
_entity.pdbx_description
1 polymer ?
#
loop_
_entity_poly.entity_id
_entity_poly.type
_entity_poly.pdbx_seq_one_letter_code
_entity_poly.pdbx_strand_id
1 'polypeptide(L)'
;MYHSRIDKIKPPLDPSFYKLADDEAAFFKAMTGIQDAEDLKRHILSVQAKAYDIFGYPCIRRCAFLNLKISRLPAYKQVLKLGQERRGAILLDMGCCFGNDVRKAVADGWPMQNALASDLRQGFWDAGHELFKTTPEAFPLKFVPGDLFDPAHLAPREPFYEPPSTAVPDIQSLTSLTPLQGHISVIHVSAFFHLFGEDQQQQACKAIASLLSPEPGSTIFGSHIALPNKGFRQRPDTSSETQMFCHDSNSWKELWGQIFEKGSVDVEAQVVEVNRDDINKDADSRVHMLIWYVASLLVCDLDPLILCSAASSYFYLPVDEDEDLQSTDDKSLIQASSSKSNRRAPPHPKTETKAPHQDPIIADILSSDDLYRVLGVERTAKLDTVSLRRAYLRRSRACHPECVFLPVLCNRSSNTRSSKSSDDPEATSAFQKVSVAYEILSNPTSRRVYDRRPASTPYNVFAASATNHAEETFRGVILGIFNEFLDGDLEVIRTLLKTINDINPSLRLGDEGINSVISTLQGIRERALSEIACRACIYALHAEISRLIEVQHAFRQLSYFDLMGRSRLTIQLTRITLSLPIALERAMGDQTQRNVEGGEERSEMLPRQLGLILRGMDGALERMERVLT
;
A
#
# COMPACT_ATOMS: atom_id res chain seq x y z
N MET A 1 17.83 -29.16 -5.56
CA MET A 1 18.97 -29.22 -6.53
C MET A 1 20.13 -28.29 -6.21
N TYR A 2 19.91 -27.01 -5.86
CA TYR A 2 20.95 -25.96 -5.70
C TYR A 2 22.23 -26.39 -4.96
N HIS A 3 22.09 -27.21 -3.91
CA HIS A 3 23.19 -27.70 -3.08
C HIS A 3 24.23 -28.59 -3.78
N SER A 4 23.92 -29.28 -4.89
CA SER A 4 24.81 -30.31 -5.46
C SER A 4 25.87 -29.80 -6.46
N ARG A 5 25.99 -28.48 -6.66
CA ARG A 5 26.87 -27.90 -7.69
C ARG A 5 27.69 -26.68 -7.29
N ILE A 6 27.40 -25.99 -6.17
CA ILE A 6 28.21 -24.84 -5.72
C ILE A 6 29.66 -25.25 -5.40
N ASP A 7 29.87 -26.49 -4.96
CA ASP A 7 31.20 -27.07 -4.69
C ASP A 7 32.15 -27.06 -5.89
N LYS A 8 31.63 -26.94 -7.13
CA LYS A 8 32.45 -26.91 -8.35
C LYS A 8 33.08 -25.55 -8.65
N ILE A 9 32.51 -24.45 -8.15
CA ILE A 9 33.08 -23.10 -8.25
C ILE A 9 32.73 -22.33 -6.97
N LYS A 10 33.60 -22.42 -5.95
CA LYS A 10 33.61 -21.57 -4.76
C LYS A 10 34.69 -20.48 -4.95
N PRO A 11 34.36 -19.26 -5.42
CA PRO A 11 35.37 -18.26 -5.76
C PRO A 11 36.02 -17.69 -4.48
N PRO A 12 37.30 -17.26 -4.53
CA PRO A 12 38.01 -16.78 -3.35
C PRO A 12 37.32 -15.57 -2.70
N LEU A 13 37.44 -15.47 -1.38
CA LEU A 13 37.01 -14.29 -0.62
C LEU A 13 37.83 -13.07 -1.03
N ASP A 14 37.22 -11.89 -0.94
CA ASP A 14 37.83 -10.62 -1.32
C ASP A 14 37.43 -9.56 -0.27
N PRO A 15 38.37 -9.07 0.55
CA PRO A 15 38.09 -8.06 1.57
C PRO A 15 37.55 -6.73 1.03
N SER A 16 37.65 -6.45 -0.28
CA SER A 16 37.10 -5.21 -0.87
C SER A 16 35.58 -5.18 -0.91
N PHE A 17 34.89 -6.33 -0.75
CA PHE A 17 33.44 -6.36 -0.53
C PHE A 17 33.01 -5.97 0.88
N TYR A 18 33.94 -5.76 1.83
CA TYR A 18 33.58 -5.23 3.14
C TYR A 18 33.17 -3.75 3.04
N LYS A 19 31.87 -3.51 3.26
CA LYS A 19 31.26 -2.19 3.35
C LYS A 19 30.17 -2.29 4.41
N LEU A 20 30.15 -1.33 5.34
CA LEU A 20 29.04 -1.09 6.27
C LEU A 20 28.53 0.32 6.03
N ALA A 21 27.23 0.51 6.09
CA ALA A 21 26.61 1.82 6.30
C ALA A 21 26.68 2.22 7.79
N ASP A 22 26.47 3.50 8.10
CA ASP A 22 26.68 4.03 9.46
C ASP A 22 25.72 3.41 10.50
N ASP A 23 24.50 3.05 10.08
CA ASP A 23 23.51 2.33 10.89
C ASP A 23 23.94 0.89 11.20
N GLU A 24 24.45 0.18 10.20
CA GLU A 24 24.99 -1.17 10.34
C GLU A 24 26.24 -1.16 11.23
N ALA A 25 27.15 -0.20 11.00
CA ALA A 25 28.35 -0.02 11.81
C ALA A 25 28.02 0.28 13.28
N ALA A 26 27.07 1.18 13.56
CA ALA A 26 26.60 1.44 14.91
C ALA A 26 26.03 0.18 15.59
N PHE A 27 25.20 -0.59 14.88
CA PHE A 27 24.64 -1.84 15.38
C PHE A 27 25.72 -2.89 15.68
N PHE A 28 26.65 -3.16 14.76
CA PHE A 28 27.72 -4.13 15.00
C PHE A 28 28.68 -3.70 16.11
N LYS A 29 29.00 -2.41 16.25
CA LYS A 29 29.81 -1.89 17.37
C LYS A 29 29.11 -2.05 18.72
N ALA A 30 27.80 -1.79 18.77
CA ALA A 30 26.99 -1.97 19.98
C ALA A 30 26.89 -3.45 20.39
N MET A 31 26.55 -4.33 19.44
CA MET A 31 26.31 -5.75 19.73
C MET A 31 27.59 -6.56 20.02
N THR A 32 28.74 -6.20 19.42
CA THR A 32 30.03 -6.93 19.63
C THR A 32 30.90 -6.34 20.74
N GLY A 33 30.60 -5.12 21.17
CA GLY A 33 31.44 -4.28 22.02
C GLY A 33 32.72 -3.75 21.35
N ILE A 34 33.02 -4.12 20.10
CA ILE A 34 34.24 -3.70 19.40
C ILE A 34 34.05 -2.28 18.85
N GLN A 35 34.73 -1.29 19.43
CA GLN A 35 34.55 0.13 19.05
C GLN A 35 35.46 0.58 17.90
N ASP A 36 36.64 -0.02 17.73
CA ASP A 36 37.52 0.28 16.60
C ASP A 36 36.98 -0.33 15.29
N ALA A 37 37.14 0.41 14.19
CA ALA A 37 36.56 0.04 12.90
C ALA A 37 37.37 -1.07 12.17
N GLU A 38 38.70 -1.08 12.31
CA GLU A 38 39.54 -2.10 11.69
C GLU A 38 39.57 -3.38 12.54
N ASP A 39 39.47 -3.29 13.87
CA ASP A 39 39.24 -4.47 14.73
C ASP A 39 37.90 -5.15 14.40
N LEU A 40 36.82 -4.37 14.28
CA LEU A 40 35.50 -4.91 13.93
C LEU A 40 35.51 -5.55 12.54
N LYS A 41 36.15 -4.92 11.56
CA LYS A 41 36.37 -5.46 10.21
C LYS A 41 37.19 -6.74 10.21
N ARG A 42 38.30 -6.80 10.97
CA ARG A 42 39.13 -8.02 11.12
C ARG A 42 38.32 -9.17 11.74
N HIS A 43 37.51 -8.88 12.77
CA HIS A 43 36.60 -9.84 13.38
C HIS A 43 35.55 -10.36 12.38
N ILE A 44 34.84 -9.45 11.70
CA ILE A 44 33.83 -9.80 10.69
C ILE A 44 34.41 -10.65 9.56
N LEU A 45 35.59 -10.29 9.02
CA LEU A 45 36.24 -11.05 7.94
C LEU A 45 36.75 -12.43 8.41
N SER A 46 37.17 -12.56 9.67
CA SER A 46 37.51 -13.86 10.28
C SER A 46 36.30 -14.78 10.36
N VAL A 47 35.16 -14.27 10.83
CA VAL A 47 33.91 -15.05 10.90
C VAL A 47 33.35 -15.35 9.52
N GLN A 48 33.43 -14.39 8.58
CA GLN A 48 33.09 -14.61 7.17
C GLN A 48 33.86 -15.81 6.59
N ALA A 49 35.17 -15.90 6.83
CA ALA A 49 36.00 -16.99 6.32
C ALA A 49 35.51 -18.35 6.82
N LYS A 50 35.35 -18.50 8.15
CA LYS A 50 34.81 -19.71 8.78
C LYS A 50 33.44 -20.10 8.21
N ALA A 51 32.53 -19.14 8.09
CA ALA A 51 31.19 -19.39 7.56
C ALA A 51 31.20 -19.74 6.07
N TYR A 52 32.12 -19.19 5.28
CA TYR A 52 32.27 -19.54 3.87
C TYR A 52 32.79 -20.97 3.65
N ASP A 53 33.45 -21.54 4.65
CA ASP A 53 33.86 -22.95 4.69
C ASP A 53 32.73 -23.90 5.11
N ILE A 54 31.67 -23.41 5.75
CA ILE A 54 30.43 -24.19 5.99
C ILE A 54 29.63 -24.37 4.70
N PHE A 55 29.45 -23.28 3.92
CA PHE A 55 28.94 -23.36 2.54
C PHE A 55 29.25 -22.08 1.74
N GLY A 56 29.54 -22.25 0.44
CA GLY A 56 30.10 -21.20 -0.43
C GLY A 56 29.13 -20.09 -0.90
N TYR A 57 28.17 -19.65 -0.08
CA TYR A 57 27.10 -18.74 -0.51
C TYR A 57 27.59 -17.36 -1.02
N PRO A 58 27.05 -16.86 -2.16
CA PRO A 58 27.39 -15.53 -2.70
C PRO A 58 27.00 -14.32 -1.83
N CYS A 59 26.17 -14.49 -0.81
CA CYS A 59 25.88 -13.44 0.18
C CYS A 59 26.99 -13.38 1.26
N ILE A 60 27.47 -14.53 1.73
CA ILE A 60 28.61 -14.63 2.65
C ILE A 60 29.87 -14.06 1.98
N ARG A 61 30.19 -14.50 0.76
CA ARG A 61 31.38 -14.04 0.01
C ARG A 61 31.49 -12.51 -0.12
N ARG A 62 30.36 -11.81 -0.22
CA ARG A 62 30.29 -10.37 -0.54
C ARG A 62 29.76 -9.53 0.62
N CYS A 63 29.93 -10.02 1.85
CA CYS A 63 29.53 -9.35 3.10
C CYS A 63 28.03 -8.98 3.21
N ALA A 64 27.18 -9.41 2.28
CA ALA A 64 25.75 -9.04 2.21
C ALA A 64 24.87 -9.65 3.32
N PHE A 65 25.47 -10.43 4.22
CA PHE A 65 24.87 -10.85 5.48
C PHE A 65 24.83 -9.71 6.51
N LEU A 66 25.75 -8.74 6.43
CA LEU A 66 25.83 -7.58 7.31
C LEU A 66 24.66 -6.61 7.11
N ASN A 67 24.09 -6.57 5.90
CA ASN A 67 22.94 -5.74 5.57
C ASN A 67 21.75 -6.09 6.46
N LEU A 68 21.34 -5.17 7.33
CA LEU A 68 20.14 -5.29 8.16
C LEU A 68 18.91 -5.08 7.26
N LYS A 69 18.41 -6.19 6.69
CA LYS A 69 17.36 -6.21 5.66
C LYS A 69 16.01 -5.94 6.30
N ILE A 70 15.71 -6.60 7.42
CA ILE A 70 14.43 -6.52 8.10
C ILE A 70 14.07 -5.05 8.43
N SER A 71 15.03 -4.28 8.95
CA SER A 71 14.85 -2.88 9.33
C SER A 71 14.81 -1.89 8.16
N ARG A 72 14.95 -2.37 6.92
CA ARG A 72 14.87 -1.58 5.68
C ARG A 72 13.61 -1.88 4.86
N LEU A 73 12.78 -2.83 5.29
CA LEU A 73 11.49 -3.14 4.67
C LEU A 73 10.40 -2.17 5.20
N PRO A 74 9.50 -1.63 4.34
CA PRO A 74 8.49 -0.66 4.78
C PRO A 74 7.60 -1.13 5.94
N ALA A 75 7.24 -2.42 5.95
CA ALA A 75 6.40 -3.03 6.99
C ALA A 75 7.05 -3.05 8.39
N TYR A 76 8.36 -2.87 8.52
CA TYR A 76 9.09 -3.08 9.77
C TYR A 76 8.60 -2.23 10.96
N LYS A 77 8.18 -0.98 10.70
CA LYS A 77 7.63 -0.11 11.75
C LYS A 77 6.30 -0.63 12.31
N GLN A 78 5.46 -1.19 11.44
CA GLN A 78 4.18 -1.81 11.82
C GLN A 78 4.40 -3.16 12.50
N VAL A 79 5.39 -3.94 12.04
CA VAL A 79 5.86 -5.16 12.69
C VAL A 79 6.32 -4.88 14.13
N LEU A 80 7.22 -3.93 14.37
CA LEU A 80 7.66 -3.59 15.73
C LEU A 80 6.50 -3.12 16.62
N LYS A 81 5.58 -2.31 16.07
CA LYS A 81 4.36 -1.90 16.78
C LYS A 81 3.50 -3.12 17.19
N LEU A 82 3.28 -4.06 16.26
CA LEU A 82 2.54 -5.30 16.53
C LEU A 82 3.19 -6.14 17.64
N GLY A 83 4.52 -6.26 17.65
CA GLY A 83 5.27 -6.97 18.69
C GLY A 83 5.24 -6.31 20.08
N GLN A 84 4.91 -5.02 20.14
CA GLN A 84 4.74 -4.26 21.38
C GLN A 84 3.29 -4.30 21.89
N GLU A 85 2.30 -4.28 20.99
CA GLU A 85 0.87 -4.22 21.32
C GLU A 85 0.22 -5.61 21.48
N ARG A 86 0.50 -6.57 20.58
CA ARG A 86 -0.04 -7.95 20.69
C ARG A 86 0.80 -8.75 21.68
N ARG A 87 0.30 -8.87 22.91
CA ARG A 87 0.86 -9.75 23.95
C ARG A 87 0.99 -11.18 23.41
N GLY A 88 2.22 -11.69 23.36
CA GLY A 88 2.50 -13.05 22.90
C GLY A 88 2.76 -13.17 21.39
N ALA A 89 2.77 -12.07 20.63
CA ALA A 89 3.14 -12.11 19.22
C ALA A 89 4.50 -12.77 19.00
N ILE A 90 4.57 -13.73 18.08
CA ILE A 90 5.79 -14.48 17.74
C ILE A 90 6.39 -13.97 16.43
N LEU A 91 7.71 -13.77 16.40
CA LEU A 91 8.50 -13.48 15.20
C LEU A 91 9.40 -14.66 14.83
N LEU A 92 9.36 -15.07 13.56
CA LEU A 92 10.30 -16.01 12.95
C LEU A 92 11.15 -15.31 11.88
N ASP A 93 12.47 -15.43 12.01
CA ASP A 93 13.45 -15.08 10.96
C ASP A 93 13.83 -16.36 10.19
N MET A 94 13.31 -16.54 8.98
CA MET A 94 13.48 -17.75 8.17
C MET A 94 14.52 -17.55 7.06
N GLY A 95 15.51 -18.45 7.00
CA GLY A 95 16.74 -18.24 6.24
C GLY A 95 17.67 -17.25 6.92
N CYS A 96 17.69 -17.25 8.27
CA CYS A 96 18.32 -16.22 9.09
C CYS A 96 19.83 -16.08 8.88
N CYS A 97 20.50 -17.09 8.30
CA CYS A 97 21.96 -17.18 8.21
C CYS A 97 22.59 -16.98 9.60
N PHE A 98 23.30 -15.88 9.85
CA PHE A 98 23.92 -15.58 11.15
C PHE A 98 22.98 -14.91 12.18
N GLY A 99 21.68 -14.77 11.86
CA GLY A 99 20.68 -14.17 12.75
C GLY A 99 20.80 -12.66 12.91
N ASN A 100 21.39 -11.95 11.95
CA ASN A 100 21.55 -10.48 12.01
C ASN A 100 20.19 -9.76 12.09
N ASP A 101 19.23 -10.24 11.30
CA ASP A 101 17.91 -9.65 11.16
C ASP A 101 17.06 -9.89 12.43
N VAL A 102 16.98 -11.12 12.96
CA VAL A 102 16.35 -11.35 14.28
C VAL A 102 17.01 -10.59 15.43
N ARG A 103 18.35 -10.47 15.45
CA ARG A 103 19.09 -9.70 16.48
C ARG A 103 18.79 -8.20 16.38
N LYS A 104 18.54 -7.69 15.17
CA LYS A 104 18.10 -6.31 14.94
C LYS A 104 16.67 -6.08 15.44
N ALA A 105 15.74 -7.00 15.18
CA ALA A 105 14.38 -6.93 15.74
C ALA A 105 14.39 -6.88 17.28
N VAL A 106 15.19 -7.73 17.93
CA VAL A 106 15.33 -7.73 19.41
C VAL A 106 15.98 -6.44 19.91
N ALA A 107 17.01 -5.92 19.24
CA ALA A 107 17.65 -4.65 19.60
C ALA A 107 16.72 -3.43 19.44
N ASP A 108 15.76 -3.48 18.51
CA ASP A 108 14.72 -2.46 18.32
C ASP A 108 13.47 -2.67 19.21
N GLY A 109 13.53 -3.63 20.15
CA GLY A 109 12.51 -3.82 21.19
C GLY A 109 11.54 -4.99 20.98
N TRP A 110 11.77 -5.89 20.02
CA TRP A 110 11.00 -7.13 19.95
C TRP A 110 11.32 -8.04 21.17
N PRO A 111 10.32 -8.62 21.87
CA PRO A 111 10.57 -9.50 23.01
C PRO A 111 11.36 -10.75 22.62
N MET A 112 12.61 -10.89 23.10
CA MET A 112 13.53 -11.98 22.71
C MET A 112 12.92 -13.37 22.93
N GLN A 113 12.16 -13.54 24.01
CA GLN A 113 11.49 -14.80 24.36
C GLN A 113 10.32 -15.17 23.42
N ASN A 114 9.83 -14.22 22.61
CA ASN A 114 8.85 -14.44 21.55
C ASN A 114 9.48 -14.33 20.15
N ALA A 115 10.79 -14.53 20.02
CA ALA A 115 11.49 -14.55 18.74
C ALA A 115 12.19 -15.90 18.55
N LEU A 116 12.18 -16.40 17.33
CA LEU A 116 12.94 -17.58 16.92
C LEU A 116 13.54 -17.39 15.52
N ALA A 117 14.50 -18.25 15.19
CA ALA A 117 15.20 -18.25 13.92
C ALA A 117 15.28 -19.67 13.33
N SER A 118 15.28 -19.77 12.00
CA SER A 118 15.45 -21.03 11.28
C SER A 118 16.34 -20.84 10.05
N ASP A 119 17.24 -21.80 9.84
CA ASP A 119 18.09 -21.95 8.67
C ASP A 119 18.42 -23.43 8.49
N LEU A 120 18.90 -23.83 7.31
CA LEU A 120 19.26 -25.22 7.03
C LEU A 120 20.48 -25.70 7.84
N ARG A 121 21.35 -24.79 8.30
CA ARG A 121 22.66 -25.15 8.88
C ARG A 121 22.92 -24.53 10.24
N GLN A 122 22.98 -25.37 11.28
CA GLN A 122 23.39 -25.02 12.64
C GLN A 122 24.67 -24.17 12.68
N GLY A 123 25.69 -24.53 11.89
CA GLY A 123 26.96 -23.81 11.86
C GLY A 123 26.87 -22.32 11.46
N PHE A 124 25.81 -21.88 10.76
CA PHE A 124 25.58 -20.46 10.51
C PHE A 124 25.04 -19.73 11.74
N TRP A 125 24.19 -20.38 12.53
CA TRP A 125 23.77 -19.86 13.83
C TRP A 125 24.96 -19.77 14.80
N ASP A 126 25.81 -20.79 14.81
CA ASP A 126 27.04 -20.82 15.61
C ASP A 126 28.03 -19.71 15.18
N ALA A 127 28.18 -19.50 13.87
CA ALA A 127 28.93 -18.36 13.33
C ALA A 127 28.29 -17.01 13.69
N GLY A 128 26.97 -16.94 13.85
CA GLY A 128 26.28 -15.77 14.41
C GLY A 128 26.63 -15.51 15.87
N HIS A 129 26.72 -16.55 16.70
CA HIS A 129 27.23 -16.43 18.05
C HIS A 129 28.68 -15.90 18.09
N GLU A 130 29.57 -16.40 17.22
CA GLU A 130 30.93 -15.85 17.09
C GLU A 130 30.94 -14.40 16.59
N LEU A 131 30.18 -14.08 15.53
CA LEU A 131 30.04 -12.73 14.96
C LEU A 131 29.66 -11.72 16.03
N PHE A 132 28.61 -11.99 16.79
CA PHE A 132 28.10 -11.10 17.82
C PHE A 132 28.82 -11.26 19.17
N LYS A 133 29.80 -12.18 19.30
CA LYS A 133 30.50 -12.51 20.55
C LYS A 133 29.54 -12.83 21.72
N THR A 134 28.47 -13.56 21.41
CA THR A 134 27.45 -14.01 22.37
C THR A 134 27.50 -15.52 22.52
N THR A 135 27.14 -16.06 23.68
CA THR A 135 26.90 -17.50 23.87
C THR A 135 25.40 -17.80 23.83
N PRO A 136 24.96 -19.08 23.74
CA PRO A 136 23.56 -19.45 23.85
C PRO A 136 22.91 -19.01 25.17
N GLU A 137 23.68 -18.93 26.27
CA GLU A 137 23.18 -18.47 27.58
C GLU A 137 23.04 -16.95 27.65
N ALA A 138 23.92 -16.21 26.95
CA ALA A 138 23.87 -14.75 26.88
C ALA A 138 22.88 -14.22 25.82
N PHE A 139 22.51 -15.05 24.84
CA PHE A 139 21.48 -14.75 23.84
C PHE A 139 20.60 -16.00 23.61
N PRO A 140 19.71 -16.35 24.56
CA PRO A 140 18.90 -17.58 24.55
C PRO A 140 17.69 -17.51 23.60
N LEU A 141 17.89 -16.95 22.40
CA LEU A 141 16.91 -16.95 21.33
C LEU A 141 16.88 -18.33 20.66
N LYS A 142 15.68 -18.86 20.43
CA LYS A 142 15.55 -20.21 19.89
C LYS A 142 15.96 -20.25 18.41
N PHE A 143 16.90 -21.14 18.10
CA PHE A 143 17.18 -21.56 16.73
C PHE A 143 16.62 -22.98 16.47
N VAL A 144 16.05 -23.20 15.29
CA VAL A 144 15.50 -24.50 14.86
C VAL A 144 16.08 -24.85 13.47
N PRO A 145 17.12 -25.70 13.38
CA PRO A 145 17.68 -26.11 12.10
C PRO A 145 16.75 -27.03 11.31
N GLY A 146 16.77 -26.93 9.98
CA GLY A 146 16.20 -27.95 9.09
C GLY A 146 15.92 -27.50 7.67
N ASP A 147 15.49 -28.43 6.82
CA ASP A 147 15.04 -28.14 5.46
C ASP A 147 13.54 -27.78 5.47
N LEU A 148 13.17 -26.65 4.87
CA LEU A 148 11.77 -26.22 4.74
C LEU A 148 10.92 -27.23 3.97
N PHE A 149 11.54 -28.04 3.10
CA PHE A 149 10.86 -29.06 2.30
C PHE A 149 10.83 -30.46 2.96
N ASP A 150 11.38 -30.62 4.18
CA ASP A 150 11.28 -31.87 4.95
C ASP A 150 10.00 -31.88 5.82
N PRO A 151 9.04 -32.80 5.60
CA PRO A 151 7.84 -32.92 6.42
C PRO A 151 8.10 -33.17 7.92
N ALA A 152 9.29 -33.65 8.31
CA ALA A 152 9.68 -33.78 9.71
C ALA A 152 10.03 -32.41 10.35
N HIS A 153 10.52 -31.45 9.56
CA HIS A 153 10.79 -30.08 10.00
C HIS A 153 9.56 -29.17 9.85
N LEU A 154 8.80 -29.29 8.77
CA LEU A 154 7.51 -28.61 8.60
C LEU A 154 6.52 -29.47 7.80
N ALA A 155 5.53 -30.03 8.49
CA ALA A 155 4.54 -30.91 7.88
C ALA A 155 3.61 -30.13 6.92
N PRO A 156 3.36 -30.62 5.68
CA PRO A 156 2.49 -29.94 4.73
C PRO A 156 1.07 -29.71 5.28
N ARG A 157 0.60 -28.46 5.20
CA ARG A 157 -0.73 -28.01 5.63
C ARG A 157 -1.10 -26.75 4.86
N GLU A 158 -2.38 -26.54 4.59
CA GLU A 158 -2.90 -25.29 4.03
C GLU A 158 -2.92 -24.15 5.09
N PRO A 159 -3.12 -22.88 4.71
CA PRO A 159 -3.16 -21.77 5.66
C PRO A 159 -4.31 -21.87 6.68
N PHE A 160 -4.21 -21.07 7.74
CA PHE A 160 -5.25 -20.95 8.76
C PHE A 160 -6.11 -19.72 8.50
N TYR A 161 -7.41 -19.84 8.78
CA TYR A 161 -8.38 -18.74 8.74
C TYR A 161 -9.10 -18.53 10.09
N GLU A 162 -8.99 -19.51 11.02
CA GLU A 162 -9.40 -19.40 12.41
C GLU A 162 -8.20 -19.72 13.33
N PRO A 163 -8.03 -19.02 14.48
CA PRO A 163 -6.93 -19.29 15.41
C PRO A 163 -6.87 -20.76 15.85
N PRO A 164 -5.68 -21.39 15.94
CA PRO A 164 -5.58 -22.79 16.32
C PRO A 164 -6.18 -23.07 17.70
N SER A 165 -6.95 -24.16 17.81
CA SER A 165 -7.46 -24.65 19.10
C SER A 165 -6.38 -25.32 19.98
N THR A 166 -5.16 -25.49 19.45
CA THR A 166 -3.98 -25.88 20.21
C THR A 166 -3.41 -24.68 20.96
N ALA A 167 -2.95 -24.89 22.20
CA ALA A 167 -2.18 -23.88 22.90
C ALA A 167 -0.89 -23.56 22.15
N VAL A 168 -0.45 -22.29 22.20
CA VAL A 168 0.84 -21.83 21.69
C VAL A 168 1.96 -22.70 22.29
N PRO A 169 2.86 -23.31 21.49
CA PRO A 169 3.91 -24.19 22.01
C PRO A 169 4.99 -23.39 22.76
N ASP A 170 5.66 -24.04 23.72
CA ASP A 170 6.90 -23.48 24.27
C ASP A 170 7.98 -23.45 23.19
N ILE A 171 8.33 -22.23 22.77
CA ILE A 171 9.36 -21.95 21.77
C ILE A 171 10.70 -22.61 22.14
N GLN A 172 11.08 -22.64 23.42
CA GLN A 172 12.37 -23.20 23.83
C GLN A 172 12.44 -24.72 23.64
N SER A 173 11.32 -25.44 23.81
CA SER A 173 11.22 -26.88 23.59
C SER A 173 11.32 -27.33 22.11
N LEU A 174 11.12 -26.44 21.13
CA LEU A 174 10.92 -26.82 19.73
C LEU A 174 12.10 -27.58 19.10
N THR A 175 11.79 -28.56 18.25
CA THR A 175 12.75 -29.29 17.40
C THR A 175 12.39 -29.24 15.91
N SER A 176 11.20 -28.74 15.58
CA SER A 176 10.66 -28.53 14.23
C SER A 176 9.73 -27.31 14.24
N LEU A 177 9.36 -26.81 13.06
CA LEU A 177 8.44 -25.67 12.91
C LEU A 177 6.96 -26.09 12.90
N THR A 178 6.65 -27.36 12.64
CA THR A 178 5.26 -27.90 12.63
C THR A 178 4.39 -27.48 13.83
N PRO A 179 4.88 -27.43 15.09
CA PRO A 179 4.05 -27.00 16.23
C PRO A 179 3.61 -25.53 16.19
N LEU A 180 4.29 -24.68 15.42
CA LEU A 180 3.98 -23.25 15.26
C LEU A 180 2.96 -22.96 14.14
N GLN A 181 2.38 -24.00 13.53
CA GLN A 181 1.36 -23.83 12.48
C GLN A 181 0.14 -23.05 12.99
N GLY A 182 -0.15 -21.93 12.32
CA GLY A 182 -1.20 -20.97 12.69
C GLY A 182 -0.88 -20.06 13.88
N HIS A 183 0.35 -20.09 14.42
CA HIS A 183 0.72 -19.35 15.65
C HIS A 183 1.67 -18.17 15.44
N ILE A 184 2.33 -18.04 14.28
CA ILE A 184 3.37 -17.01 14.09
C ILE A 184 2.73 -15.69 13.62
N SER A 185 2.90 -14.62 14.41
CA SER A 185 2.39 -13.29 14.07
C SER A 185 3.22 -12.58 13.01
N VAL A 186 4.53 -12.83 12.94
CA VAL A 186 5.46 -12.17 12.02
C VAL A 186 6.45 -13.17 11.45
N ILE A 187 6.55 -13.25 10.11
CA ILE A 187 7.56 -14.07 9.43
C ILE A 187 8.40 -13.18 8.52
N HIS A 188 9.67 -12.98 8.88
CA HIS A 188 10.66 -12.36 8.01
C HIS A 188 11.34 -13.43 7.15
N VAL A 189 11.40 -13.22 5.83
CA VAL A 189 12.04 -14.15 4.88
C VAL A 189 12.69 -13.40 3.72
N SER A 190 13.90 -12.89 3.96
CA SER A 190 14.72 -12.19 2.96
C SER A 190 15.85 -13.04 2.40
N ALA A 191 16.26 -12.75 1.16
CA ALA A 191 17.32 -13.43 0.42
C ALA A 191 17.15 -14.96 0.26
N PHE A 192 15.94 -15.49 0.44
CA PHE A 192 15.64 -16.93 0.45
C PHE A 192 15.15 -17.48 -0.91
N PHE A 193 14.01 -17.00 -1.42
CA PHE A 193 13.29 -17.61 -2.55
C PHE A 193 14.11 -17.79 -3.84
N HIS A 194 15.04 -16.87 -4.13
CA HIS A 194 15.90 -16.89 -5.32
C HIS A 194 16.93 -18.05 -5.36
N LEU A 195 16.97 -18.90 -4.34
CA LEU A 195 17.72 -20.17 -4.31
C LEU A 195 16.96 -21.33 -5.01
N PHE A 196 15.71 -21.11 -5.40
CA PHE A 196 14.77 -22.14 -5.84
C PHE A 196 14.16 -21.85 -7.23
N GLY A 197 13.71 -22.89 -7.93
CA GLY A 197 12.88 -22.76 -9.14
C GLY A 197 11.42 -22.48 -8.81
N GLU A 198 10.60 -22.11 -9.82
CA GLU A 198 9.20 -21.66 -9.65
C GLU A 198 8.36 -22.58 -8.73
N ASP A 199 8.24 -23.88 -9.06
CA ASP A 199 7.50 -24.87 -8.26
C ASP A 199 7.96 -24.92 -6.79
N GLN A 200 9.27 -24.80 -6.57
CA GLN A 200 9.86 -24.82 -5.23
C GLN A 200 9.66 -23.49 -4.48
N GLN A 201 9.56 -22.36 -5.18
CA GLN A 201 9.16 -21.08 -4.58
C GLN A 201 7.68 -21.15 -4.15
N GLN A 202 6.79 -21.71 -4.98
CA GLN A 202 5.39 -21.94 -4.60
C GLN A 202 5.25 -22.89 -3.39
N GLN A 203 5.99 -24.00 -3.37
CA GLN A 203 6.01 -24.93 -2.23
C GLN A 203 6.50 -24.24 -0.95
N ALA A 204 7.56 -23.42 -1.03
CA ALA A 204 8.05 -22.64 0.09
C ALA A 204 7.02 -21.62 0.59
N CYS A 205 6.35 -20.87 -0.31
CA CYS A 205 5.30 -19.93 0.06
C CYS A 205 4.13 -20.63 0.78
N LYS A 206 3.69 -21.81 0.29
CA LYS A 206 2.65 -22.61 0.97
C LYS A 206 3.08 -23.09 2.35
N ALA A 207 4.30 -23.62 2.49
CA ALA A 207 4.85 -24.06 3.77
C ALA A 207 4.89 -22.89 4.78
N ILE A 208 5.36 -21.72 4.36
CA ILE A 208 5.41 -20.49 5.16
C ILE A 208 4.01 -19.99 5.52
N ALA A 209 3.04 -20.03 4.60
CA ALA A 209 1.66 -19.64 4.85
C ALA A 209 1.01 -20.49 5.96
N SER A 210 1.35 -21.77 6.08
CA SER A 210 0.86 -22.65 7.15
C SER A 210 1.29 -22.23 8.56
N LEU A 211 2.34 -21.40 8.69
CA LEU A 211 2.84 -20.89 9.98
C LEU A 211 2.17 -19.57 10.40
N LEU A 212 1.59 -18.81 9.47
CA LEU A 212 1.03 -17.49 9.73
C LEU A 212 -0.24 -17.58 10.60
N SER A 213 -0.33 -16.73 11.62
CA SER A 213 -1.56 -16.56 12.39
C SER A 213 -2.66 -15.87 11.55
N PRO A 214 -3.91 -16.35 11.59
CA PRO A 214 -5.04 -15.68 10.95
C PRO A 214 -5.45 -14.39 11.67
N GLU A 215 -4.88 -14.07 12.84
CA GLU A 215 -5.20 -12.81 13.51
C GLU A 215 -4.82 -11.60 12.63
N PRO A 216 -5.69 -10.58 12.52
CA PRO A 216 -5.46 -9.41 11.67
C PRO A 216 -4.12 -8.73 11.92
N GLY A 217 -3.47 -8.27 10.85
CA GLY A 217 -2.15 -7.62 10.90
C GLY A 217 -0.97 -8.58 11.10
N SER A 218 -1.19 -9.88 11.30
CA SER A 218 -0.10 -10.88 11.22
C SER A 218 0.52 -10.84 9.82
N THR A 219 1.85 -10.81 9.70
CA THR A 219 2.53 -10.40 8.46
C THR A 219 3.70 -11.32 8.07
N ILE A 220 3.68 -11.82 6.83
CA ILE A 220 4.87 -12.37 6.14
C ILE A 220 5.50 -11.22 5.34
N PHE A 221 6.81 -11.01 5.41
CA PHE A 221 7.47 -9.94 4.65
C PHE A 221 8.93 -10.25 4.34
N GLY A 222 9.46 -9.66 3.26
CA GLY A 222 10.84 -9.91 2.87
C GLY A 222 11.30 -9.15 1.63
N SER A 223 12.51 -9.48 1.19
CA SER A 223 13.07 -9.04 -0.08
C SER A 223 14.00 -10.07 -0.73
N HIS A 224 13.98 -10.19 -2.05
CA HIS A 224 14.88 -11.09 -2.79
C HIS A 224 15.10 -10.58 -4.24
N ILE A 225 15.95 -11.26 -5.01
CA ILE A 225 16.29 -10.86 -6.39
C ILE A 225 15.07 -11.04 -7.31
N ALA A 226 14.79 -10.03 -8.13
CA ALA A 226 13.64 -9.98 -9.04
C ALA A 226 14.07 -9.74 -10.49
N LEU A 227 13.08 -9.64 -11.37
CA LEU A 227 13.18 -9.02 -12.69
C LEU A 227 11.97 -8.07 -12.89
N PRO A 228 12.03 -7.11 -13.85
CA PRO A 228 10.87 -6.27 -14.20
C PRO A 228 9.71 -7.07 -14.80
N ASN A 229 10.00 -8.23 -15.40
CA ASN A 229 9.03 -9.20 -15.90
C ASN A 229 9.47 -10.59 -15.42
N LYS A 230 8.54 -11.45 -15.04
CA LYS A 230 8.76 -12.84 -14.59
C LYS A 230 9.60 -13.63 -15.59
N GLY A 231 10.54 -14.41 -15.08
CA GLY A 231 11.31 -15.37 -15.88
C GLY A 231 12.72 -15.62 -15.37
N PHE A 232 13.59 -15.99 -16.30
CA PHE A 232 14.92 -16.50 -15.98
C PHE A 232 16.01 -15.44 -16.12
N ARG A 233 16.61 -15.04 -14.99
CA ARG A 233 17.78 -14.17 -14.97
C ARG A 233 19.00 -14.94 -15.49
N GLN A 234 19.38 -14.62 -16.72
CA GLN A 234 20.63 -15.08 -17.32
C GLN A 234 21.84 -14.49 -16.58
N ARG A 235 22.95 -15.23 -16.55
CA ARG A 235 24.28 -14.71 -16.19
C ARG A 235 25.25 -14.91 -17.36
N PRO A 236 26.20 -13.99 -17.60
CA PRO A 236 27.14 -14.10 -18.73
C PRO A 236 28.14 -15.27 -18.62
N ASP A 237 28.30 -15.86 -17.44
CA ASP A 237 29.37 -16.81 -17.08
C ASP A 237 28.94 -18.28 -16.96
N THR A 238 27.64 -18.57 -17.01
CA THR A 238 27.12 -19.93 -16.81
C THR A 238 26.60 -20.56 -18.11
N SER A 239 27.01 -21.80 -18.41
CA SER A 239 26.29 -22.67 -19.32
C SER A 239 24.82 -22.86 -18.85
N SER A 240 23.93 -23.19 -19.78
CA SER A 240 22.48 -22.99 -19.70
C SER A 240 21.70 -23.76 -18.63
N GLU A 241 22.37 -24.45 -17.69
CA GLU A 241 21.74 -25.32 -16.69
C GLU A 241 21.45 -24.67 -15.32
N THR A 242 21.89 -23.42 -15.08
CA THR A 242 21.68 -22.73 -13.79
C THR A 242 21.21 -21.29 -13.94
N GLN A 243 20.05 -21.11 -14.59
CA GLN A 243 19.34 -19.83 -14.60
C GLN A 243 18.60 -19.61 -13.26
N MET A 244 18.59 -18.38 -12.77
CA MET A 244 17.84 -18.00 -11.57
C MET A 244 16.42 -17.59 -11.96
N PHE A 245 15.42 -18.31 -11.47
CA PHE A 245 14.02 -17.92 -11.65
C PHE A 245 13.68 -16.73 -10.75
N CYS A 246 13.10 -15.69 -11.34
CA CYS A 246 12.71 -14.45 -10.68
C CYS A 246 11.25 -14.11 -11.02
N HIS A 247 10.47 -13.77 -10.00
CA HIS A 247 9.19 -13.09 -10.18
C HIS A 247 9.38 -11.60 -10.50
N ASP A 248 8.31 -11.01 -11.03
CA ASP A 248 8.01 -9.57 -10.99
C ASP A 248 7.00 -9.29 -9.85
N SER A 249 6.52 -8.05 -9.73
CA SER A 249 5.50 -7.69 -8.72
C SER A 249 4.19 -8.45 -8.91
N ASN A 250 3.73 -8.60 -10.16
CA ASN A 250 2.37 -9.03 -10.45
C ASN A 250 2.22 -10.53 -10.26
N SER A 251 3.16 -11.31 -10.80
CA SER A 251 3.24 -12.75 -10.62
C SER A 251 3.57 -13.18 -9.19
N TRP A 252 4.19 -12.31 -8.37
CA TRP A 252 4.35 -12.56 -6.94
C TRP A 252 3.03 -12.33 -6.18
N LYS A 253 2.29 -11.25 -6.49
CA LYS A 253 0.94 -11.05 -5.94
C LYS A 253 0.00 -12.19 -6.31
N GLU A 254 0.03 -12.63 -7.57
CA GLU A 254 -0.74 -13.77 -8.07
C GLU A 254 -0.40 -15.05 -7.29
N LEU A 255 0.90 -15.34 -7.09
CA LEU A 255 1.34 -16.54 -6.35
C LEU A 255 0.74 -16.62 -4.94
N TRP A 256 0.75 -15.53 -4.17
CA TRP A 256 0.14 -15.52 -2.84
C TRP A 256 -1.39 -15.52 -2.88
N GLY A 257 -1.99 -14.87 -3.89
CA GLY A 257 -3.44 -14.92 -4.15
C GLY A 257 -3.95 -16.29 -4.63
N GLN A 258 -3.07 -17.21 -5.02
CA GLN A 258 -3.38 -18.64 -5.26
C GLN A 258 -3.18 -19.52 -4.01
N ILE A 259 -2.59 -18.99 -2.93
CA ILE A 259 -2.27 -19.73 -1.69
C ILE A 259 -3.29 -19.43 -0.60
N PHE A 260 -3.69 -18.17 -0.46
CA PHE A 260 -4.69 -17.71 0.51
C PHE A 260 -6.07 -17.53 -0.13
N GLU A 261 -7.13 -17.74 0.65
CA GLU A 261 -8.50 -17.46 0.20
C GLU A 261 -8.71 -15.97 -0.12
N LYS A 262 -9.50 -15.70 -1.17
CA LYS A 262 -9.64 -14.34 -1.72
C LYS A 262 -10.25 -13.37 -0.70
N GLY A 263 -9.44 -12.43 -0.22
CA GLY A 263 -9.83 -11.42 0.77
C GLY A 263 -9.42 -11.76 2.21
N SER A 264 -8.81 -12.93 2.46
CA SER A 264 -8.24 -13.28 3.77
C SER A 264 -6.90 -12.57 4.06
N VAL A 265 -6.21 -12.11 3.02
CA VAL A 265 -4.93 -11.39 3.10
C VAL A 265 -4.89 -10.19 2.15
N ASP A 266 -4.13 -9.17 2.55
CA ASP A 266 -3.59 -8.15 1.63
C ASP A 266 -2.20 -8.60 1.14
N VAL A 267 -1.86 -8.27 -0.11
CA VAL A 267 -0.59 -8.68 -0.75
C VAL A 267 -0.02 -7.52 -1.56
N GLU A 268 1.06 -6.95 -1.04
CA GLU A 268 1.81 -5.90 -1.73
C GLU A 268 3.21 -6.34 -2.16
N ALA A 269 3.62 -5.88 -3.33
CA ALA A 269 4.88 -6.27 -3.96
C ALA A 269 5.35 -5.20 -4.95
N GLN A 270 6.57 -4.72 -4.76
CA GLN A 270 7.20 -3.71 -5.60
C GLN A 270 8.57 -4.21 -6.07
N VAL A 271 8.83 -4.11 -7.38
CA VAL A 271 10.18 -4.27 -7.93
C VAL A 271 10.90 -2.93 -7.84
N VAL A 272 12.02 -2.88 -7.12
CA VAL A 272 12.89 -1.70 -7.02
C VAL A 272 14.24 -1.95 -7.71
N GLU A 273 14.75 -0.95 -8.42
CA GLU A 273 16.09 -0.98 -9.00
C GLU A 273 17.12 -0.61 -7.93
N VAL A 274 18.12 -1.48 -7.70
CA VAL A 274 19.19 -1.27 -6.71
C VAL A 274 20.54 -1.36 -7.43
N ASN A 275 21.35 -0.30 -7.33
CA ASN A 275 22.72 -0.34 -7.82
C ASN A 275 23.59 -1.27 -6.94
N ARG A 276 24.37 -2.14 -7.57
CA ARG A 276 25.22 -3.15 -6.92
C ARG A 276 26.69 -2.90 -7.26
N ASP A 277 27.33 -2.05 -6.47
CA ASP A 277 28.77 -1.76 -6.55
C ASP A 277 29.68 -3.01 -6.48
N ASP A 278 29.15 -4.13 -5.95
CA ASP A 278 29.80 -5.44 -5.81
C ASP A 278 29.67 -6.35 -7.05
N ILE A 279 29.02 -5.88 -8.12
CA ILE A 279 28.90 -6.55 -9.41
C ILE A 279 29.81 -5.84 -10.42
N ASN A 280 30.36 -6.60 -11.38
CA ASN A 280 31.48 -6.18 -12.22
C ASN A 280 31.25 -4.81 -12.90
N LYS A 281 32.24 -3.91 -12.80
CA LYS A 281 32.15 -2.50 -13.22
C LYS A 281 31.93 -2.29 -14.73
N ASP A 282 32.27 -3.30 -15.53
CA ASP A 282 32.08 -3.28 -16.99
C ASP A 282 30.72 -3.85 -17.44
N ALA A 283 29.87 -4.26 -16.49
CA ALA A 283 28.52 -4.74 -16.73
C ALA A 283 27.49 -3.80 -16.09
N ASP A 284 26.22 -3.94 -16.48
CA ASP A 284 25.13 -3.18 -15.86
C ASP A 284 24.98 -3.60 -14.38
N SER A 285 25.37 -2.70 -13.47
CA SER A 285 25.36 -2.92 -12.02
C SER A 285 23.96 -2.84 -11.41
N ARG A 286 22.93 -2.52 -12.20
CA ARG A 286 21.54 -2.40 -11.74
C ARG A 286 20.93 -3.78 -11.53
N VAL A 287 20.45 -4.02 -10.32
CA VAL A 287 19.77 -5.27 -9.95
C VAL A 287 18.39 -4.97 -9.40
N HIS A 288 17.40 -5.62 -9.99
CA HIS A 288 16.03 -5.59 -9.52
C HIS A 288 15.89 -6.44 -8.25
N MET A 289 15.28 -5.87 -7.22
CA MET A 289 14.93 -6.52 -5.97
C MET A 289 13.43 -6.42 -5.77
N LEU A 290 12.78 -7.50 -5.37
CA LEU A 290 11.40 -7.47 -4.92
C LEU A 290 11.39 -7.07 -3.44
N ILE A 291 10.53 -6.13 -3.07
CA ILE A 291 10.15 -5.79 -1.70
C ILE A 291 8.66 -6.06 -1.57
N TRP A 292 8.24 -6.85 -0.59
CA TRP A 292 6.87 -7.36 -0.52
C TRP A 292 6.44 -7.71 0.90
N TYR A 293 5.11 -7.74 1.10
CA TYR A 293 4.48 -8.32 2.29
C TYR A 293 3.16 -9.02 1.94
N VAL A 294 2.74 -9.91 2.84
CA VAL A 294 1.41 -10.53 2.92
C VAL A 294 0.91 -10.30 4.33
N ALA A 295 -0.27 -9.70 4.50
CA ALA A 295 -0.83 -9.39 5.83
C ALA A 295 -2.21 -10.01 6.00
N SER A 296 -2.41 -10.80 7.06
CA SER A 296 -3.72 -11.34 7.45
C SER A 296 -4.72 -10.20 7.66
N LEU A 297 -5.85 -10.26 6.97
CA LEU A 297 -6.97 -9.35 7.15
C LEU A 297 -7.95 -9.92 8.18
N LEU A 298 -8.86 -9.08 8.66
CA LEU A 298 -10.01 -9.57 9.43
C LEU A 298 -10.97 -10.23 8.44
N VAL A 299 -11.16 -11.54 8.58
CA VAL A 299 -12.13 -12.33 7.80
C VAL A 299 -13.55 -11.95 8.26
N CYS A 300 -13.98 -10.76 7.88
CA CYS A 300 -15.39 -10.43 7.78
C CYS A 300 -15.99 -11.27 6.65
N ASP A 301 -17.14 -11.90 6.89
CA ASP A 301 -17.95 -12.52 5.84
C ASP A 301 -18.31 -11.48 4.76
N LEU A 302 -17.52 -11.48 3.68
CA LEU A 302 -17.65 -10.69 2.45
C LEU A 302 -18.38 -9.34 2.62
N ASP A 303 -17.62 -8.30 3.00
CA ASP A 303 -18.13 -6.92 3.08
C ASP A 303 -17.51 -6.01 1.99
N PRO A 304 -18.21 -5.79 0.86
CA PRO A 304 -17.69 -4.96 -0.24
C PRO A 304 -17.50 -3.48 0.11
N LEU A 305 -18.04 -2.98 1.23
CA LEU A 305 -17.98 -1.57 1.59
C LEU A 305 -16.66 -1.17 2.27
N ILE A 306 -16.00 -2.10 2.98
CA ILE A 306 -14.68 -1.85 3.58
C ILE A 306 -13.64 -1.58 2.47
N LEU A 307 -13.78 -2.27 1.34
CA LEU A 307 -12.93 -2.09 0.14
C LEU A 307 -12.98 -0.66 -0.43
N CYS A 308 -14.07 0.09 -0.19
CA CYS A 308 -14.21 1.48 -0.65
C CYS A 308 -13.67 2.53 0.33
N SER A 309 -13.47 2.18 1.61
CA SER A 309 -13.00 3.13 2.63
C SER A 309 -11.48 3.02 2.85
N ALA A 310 -10.96 1.79 3.00
CA ALA A 310 -9.53 1.56 3.22
C ALA A 310 -8.69 1.89 1.97
N ALA A 311 -9.18 1.60 0.76
CA ALA A 311 -8.49 1.89 -0.49
C ALA A 311 -8.46 3.38 -0.88
N SER A 312 -9.08 4.27 -0.10
CA SER A 312 -9.14 5.71 -0.40
C SER A 312 -8.08 6.56 0.31
N SER A 313 -7.37 6.02 1.31
CA SER A 313 -6.36 6.76 2.10
C SER A 313 -4.91 6.46 1.68
N TYR A 314 -4.66 5.35 0.96
CA TYR A 314 -3.35 4.96 0.47
C TYR A 314 -3.32 4.75 -1.05
N PHE A 315 -2.96 5.83 -1.74
CA PHE A 315 -2.52 5.92 -3.14
C PHE A 315 -3.49 5.54 -4.27
N TYR A 316 -3.86 6.58 -5.01
CA TYR A 316 -4.51 6.56 -6.32
C TYR A 316 -3.70 5.74 -7.35
N LEU A 317 -4.28 4.63 -7.83
CA LEU A 317 -3.79 3.87 -8.98
C LEU A 317 -4.71 4.08 -10.20
N PRO A 318 -4.19 4.54 -11.35
CA PRO A 318 -4.94 4.49 -12.60
C PRO A 318 -4.95 3.05 -13.16
N VAL A 319 -6.10 2.62 -13.65
CA VAL A 319 -6.22 1.38 -14.44
C VAL A 319 -6.03 1.73 -15.91
N ASP A 320 -5.00 1.18 -16.54
CA ASP A 320 -4.92 1.10 -18.01
C ASP A 320 -5.65 -0.19 -18.45
N GLU A 321 -6.73 -0.05 -19.23
CA GLU A 321 -7.35 -1.13 -20.01
C GLU A 321 -6.79 -1.06 -21.45
N ASP A 322 -6.23 -2.15 -21.98
CA ASP A 322 -6.24 -2.48 -23.42
C ASP A 322 -5.60 -3.88 -23.63
N GLU A 323 -6.37 -4.86 -24.12
CA GLU A 323 -5.86 -6.03 -24.83
C GLU A 323 -6.53 -6.10 -26.22
N ASP A 324 -5.68 -6.21 -27.25
CA ASP A 324 -5.89 -6.69 -28.62
C ASP A 324 -7.17 -6.37 -29.44
N LEU A 325 -6.95 -5.91 -30.68
CA LEU A 325 -6.95 -6.81 -31.85
C LEU A 325 -6.58 -6.07 -33.18
N GLN A 326 -5.63 -6.65 -33.93
CA GLN A 326 -5.47 -6.75 -35.42
C GLN A 326 -5.99 -5.56 -36.30
N SER A 327 -5.23 -4.96 -37.24
CA SER A 327 -4.76 -5.59 -38.51
C SER A 327 -4.00 -4.64 -39.46
N THR A 328 -3.03 -5.19 -40.23
CA THR A 328 -2.59 -4.86 -41.63
C THR A 328 -2.49 -3.42 -42.20
N ASP A 329 -1.29 -3.10 -42.74
CA ASP A 329 -0.96 -2.28 -43.95
C ASP A 329 -1.47 -0.80 -44.05
N ASP A 330 -0.90 0.13 -44.86
CA ASP A 330 0.12 0.04 -45.92
C ASP A 330 1.02 1.32 -46.08
N LYS A 331 1.91 1.29 -47.07
CA LYS A 331 2.63 2.34 -47.85
C LYS A 331 1.87 3.69 -48.04
N SER A 332 2.48 4.85 -48.33
CA SER A 332 3.89 5.28 -48.57
C SER A 332 4.04 6.80 -48.76
N LEU A 333 5.29 7.31 -48.73
CA LEU A 333 5.89 8.40 -49.55
C LEU A 333 5.06 9.63 -50.02
N ILE A 334 5.60 10.85 -49.82
CA ILE A 334 6.06 11.77 -50.90
C ILE A 334 6.86 12.98 -50.31
N GLN A 335 7.54 13.75 -51.16
CA GLN A 335 8.63 14.69 -50.85
C GLN A 335 8.40 16.09 -51.48
N ALA A 336 9.25 17.08 -51.10
CA ALA A 336 9.58 18.33 -51.84
C ALA A 336 8.60 19.54 -51.71
N SER A 337 8.99 20.82 -51.91
CA SER A 337 10.31 21.53 -51.81
C SER A 337 10.18 23.08 -51.94
N SER A 338 11.31 23.83 -51.98
CA SER A 338 11.50 25.28 -52.28
C SER A 338 11.16 26.28 -51.13
N SER A 339 11.88 27.35 -50.73
CA SER A 339 13.06 28.18 -51.16
C SER A 339 12.70 29.56 -51.77
N LYS A 340 13.00 30.72 -51.13
CA LYS A 340 14.23 31.59 -51.25
C LYS A 340 14.01 32.93 -50.47
N SER A 341 14.97 33.82 -50.13
CA SER A 341 16.46 33.83 -50.03
C SER A 341 17.02 35.17 -49.45
N ASN A 342 18.32 35.22 -49.09
CA ASN A 342 19.24 36.39 -49.07
C ASN A 342 19.20 37.52 -48.00
N ARG A 343 20.01 37.33 -46.94
CA ARG A 343 21.17 38.15 -46.46
C ARG A 343 21.22 39.70 -46.67
N ARG A 344 21.44 40.45 -45.56
CA ARG A 344 22.61 41.38 -45.35
C ARG A 344 22.77 41.76 -43.85
N ALA A 345 23.95 42.26 -43.45
CA ALA A 345 24.31 42.75 -42.10
C ALA A 345 25.59 43.62 -42.18
N PRO A 346 26.14 44.18 -41.07
CA PRO A 346 25.55 45.11 -40.09
C PRO A 346 26.27 46.51 -40.17
N PRO A 347 26.02 47.48 -39.25
CA PRO A 347 26.85 47.55 -38.03
C PRO A 347 26.13 48.02 -36.73
N HIS A 348 26.84 47.93 -35.61
CA HIS A 348 26.50 48.37 -34.24
C HIS A 348 27.12 49.76 -33.91
N PRO A 349 26.90 50.37 -32.72
CA PRO A 349 25.75 50.31 -31.78
C PRO A 349 25.28 51.70 -31.29
N LYS A 350 24.13 51.74 -30.61
CA LYS A 350 23.94 52.47 -29.33
C LYS A 350 22.68 51.98 -28.60
N THR A 351 22.58 52.28 -27.31
CA THR A 351 21.73 51.54 -26.36
C THR A 351 20.49 52.35 -25.97
N GLU A 352 19.30 51.74 -26.12
CA GLU A 352 18.06 52.24 -25.54
C GLU A 352 17.12 51.06 -25.20
N THR A 353 16.21 51.28 -24.25
CA THR A 353 15.67 50.23 -23.38
C THR A 353 14.57 49.37 -24.03
N LYS A 354 14.57 48.06 -23.75
CA LYS A 354 13.49 47.13 -24.13
C LYS A 354 12.86 46.45 -22.91
N ALA A 355 11.57 46.16 -23.04
CA ALA A 355 10.76 45.42 -22.07
C ALA A 355 11.27 43.97 -21.86
N PRO A 356 10.95 43.33 -20.71
CA PRO A 356 11.35 41.95 -20.45
C PRO A 356 10.79 40.98 -21.51
N HIS A 357 11.61 40.00 -21.90
CA HIS A 357 11.22 38.94 -22.83
C HIS A 357 10.35 37.90 -22.11
N GLN A 358 9.05 37.88 -22.40
CA GLN A 358 8.18 36.74 -22.06
C GLN A 358 8.56 35.50 -22.89
N ASP A 359 8.51 34.32 -22.27
CA ASP A 359 8.69 33.05 -22.97
C ASP A 359 7.43 32.74 -23.81
N PRO A 360 7.55 32.47 -25.12
CA PRO A 360 6.39 32.32 -26.00
C PRO A 360 5.50 31.12 -25.62
N ILE A 361 6.05 30.13 -24.94
CA ILE A 361 5.31 28.95 -24.45
C ILE A 361 4.44 29.28 -23.24
N ILE A 362 4.88 30.22 -22.38
CA ILE A 362 4.13 30.63 -21.19
C ILE A 362 2.94 31.50 -21.60
N ALA A 363 3.15 32.45 -22.53
CA ALA A 363 2.08 33.27 -23.10
C ALA A 363 1.01 32.43 -23.84
N ASP A 364 1.42 31.40 -24.58
CA ASP A 364 0.53 30.44 -25.26
C ASP A 364 -0.35 29.64 -24.27
N ILE A 365 0.21 29.18 -23.15
CA ILE A 365 -0.54 28.51 -22.08
C ILE A 365 -1.54 29.48 -21.42
N LEU A 366 -1.07 30.66 -21.00
CA LEU A 366 -1.90 31.62 -20.27
C LEU A 366 -3.08 32.14 -21.12
N SER A 367 -2.88 32.34 -22.42
CA SER A 367 -3.92 32.79 -23.36
C SER A 367 -4.88 31.69 -23.86
N SER A 368 -4.58 30.40 -23.61
CA SER A 368 -5.41 29.28 -24.06
C SER A 368 -6.43 28.81 -23.01
N ASP A 369 -7.72 28.93 -23.30
CA ASP A 369 -8.81 28.42 -22.43
C ASP A 369 -9.34 27.03 -22.84
N ASP A 370 -8.70 26.42 -23.83
CA ASP A 370 -8.93 25.03 -24.26
C ASP A 370 -7.89 24.13 -23.59
N LEU A 371 -8.34 23.17 -22.76
CA LEU A 371 -7.46 22.28 -21.99
C LEU A 371 -6.58 21.41 -22.90
N TYR A 372 -7.08 21.06 -24.09
CA TYR A 372 -6.30 20.32 -25.08
C TYR A 372 -5.14 21.17 -25.63
N ARG A 373 -5.38 22.49 -25.86
CA ARG A 373 -4.32 23.44 -26.27
C ARG A 373 -3.32 23.73 -25.16
N VAL A 374 -3.79 23.89 -23.92
CA VAL A 374 -2.94 24.06 -22.74
C VAL A 374 -1.93 22.92 -22.62
N LEU A 375 -2.34 21.66 -22.84
CA LEU A 375 -1.43 20.52 -22.87
C LEU A 375 -0.67 20.37 -24.20
N GLY A 376 -1.17 20.95 -25.30
CA GLY A 376 -0.58 20.83 -26.64
C GLY A 376 -0.87 19.48 -27.29
N VAL A 377 -2.11 18.99 -27.15
CA VAL A 377 -2.61 17.72 -27.70
C VAL A 377 -3.85 17.99 -28.57
N GLU A 378 -4.08 17.19 -29.61
CA GLU A 378 -5.28 17.30 -30.44
C GLU A 378 -6.50 16.66 -29.77
N ARG A 379 -7.69 17.18 -30.08
CA ARG A 379 -8.97 16.73 -29.49
C ARG A 379 -9.52 15.51 -30.22
N THR A 380 -9.02 14.32 -29.90
CA THR A 380 -9.41 13.04 -30.52
C THR A 380 -10.40 12.23 -29.68
N ALA A 381 -11.24 11.41 -30.34
CA ALA A 381 -12.30 10.63 -29.68
C ALA A 381 -11.75 9.52 -28.75
N LYS A 382 -10.70 8.81 -29.17
CA LYS A 382 -9.78 8.08 -28.28
C LYS A 382 -8.52 8.93 -28.12
N LEU A 383 -8.05 9.14 -26.89
CA LEU A 383 -6.85 9.91 -26.59
C LEU A 383 -5.91 9.00 -25.78
N ASP A 384 -4.71 8.77 -26.30
CA ASP A 384 -3.70 7.92 -25.67
C ASP A 384 -3.24 8.52 -24.33
N THR A 385 -3.37 7.76 -23.23
CA THR A 385 -2.96 8.13 -21.87
C THR A 385 -1.45 8.39 -21.78
N VAL A 386 -0.65 7.63 -22.53
CA VAL A 386 0.81 7.79 -22.62
C VAL A 386 1.17 9.09 -23.32
N SER A 387 0.50 9.43 -24.43
CA SER A 387 0.68 10.71 -25.13
C SER A 387 0.20 11.90 -24.31
N LEU A 388 -0.92 11.79 -23.58
CA LEU A 388 -1.40 12.82 -22.65
C LEU A 388 -0.37 13.09 -21.54
N ARG A 389 0.13 12.03 -20.88
CA ARG A 389 1.18 12.11 -19.85
C ARG A 389 2.49 12.65 -20.39
N ARG A 390 2.88 12.27 -21.62
CA ARG A 390 4.06 12.79 -22.33
C ARG A 390 3.93 14.27 -22.69
N ALA A 391 2.72 14.74 -23.03
CA ALA A 391 2.44 16.14 -23.31
C ALA A 391 2.46 17.00 -22.04
N TYR A 392 1.82 16.53 -20.96
CA TYR A 392 1.90 17.14 -19.63
C TYR A 392 3.36 17.29 -19.18
N LEU A 393 4.15 16.21 -19.16
CA LEU A 393 5.57 16.26 -18.78
C LEU A 393 6.42 17.21 -19.67
N ARG A 394 6.04 17.41 -20.94
CA ARG A 394 6.69 18.37 -21.84
C ARG A 394 6.31 19.82 -21.50
N ARG A 395 5.02 20.11 -21.33
CA ARG A 395 4.52 21.46 -20.97
C ARG A 395 5.02 21.87 -19.59
N SER A 396 4.87 21.01 -18.58
CA SER A 396 5.32 21.26 -17.21
C SER A 396 6.82 21.57 -17.14
N ARG A 397 7.68 20.86 -17.88
CA ARG A 397 9.13 21.18 -17.95
C ARG A 397 9.45 22.56 -18.56
N ALA A 398 8.53 23.14 -19.32
CA ALA A 398 8.68 24.47 -19.92
C ALA A 398 8.17 25.63 -19.03
N CYS A 399 7.37 25.34 -17.99
CA CYS A 399 6.87 26.32 -17.02
C CYS A 399 7.29 26.04 -15.56
N HIS A 400 8.05 24.97 -15.29
CA HIS A 400 8.49 24.62 -13.93
C HIS A 400 9.44 25.68 -13.33
N PRO A 401 9.15 26.23 -12.14
CA PRO A 401 9.94 27.32 -11.56
C PRO A 401 11.41 26.93 -11.27
N GLU A 402 11.68 25.69 -10.85
CA GLU A 402 13.05 25.27 -10.51
C GLU A 402 13.99 25.02 -11.70
N CYS A 403 13.53 25.16 -12.96
CA CYS A 403 14.39 25.05 -14.14
C CYS A 403 15.49 26.14 -14.20
N VAL A 404 15.52 27.07 -13.25
CA VAL A 404 16.55 28.11 -13.06
C VAL A 404 17.83 27.60 -12.38
N PHE A 405 17.76 26.54 -11.55
CA PHE A 405 18.87 26.17 -10.64
C PHE A 405 19.83 25.06 -11.10
N LEU A 406 19.56 24.36 -12.21
CA LEU A 406 20.39 23.23 -12.70
C LEU A 406 20.80 23.40 -14.18
N PRO A 407 21.89 24.14 -14.48
CA PRO A 407 22.32 24.41 -15.86
C PRO A 407 22.83 23.20 -16.65
N VAL A 408 23.12 22.07 -15.99
CA VAL A 408 24.00 21.01 -16.53
C VAL A 408 23.26 19.98 -17.41
N LEU A 409 21.93 19.89 -17.33
CA LEU A 409 21.14 18.89 -18.09
C LEU A 409 20.45 19.45 -19.35
N CYS A 410 20.48 20.77 -19.57
CA CYS A 410 19.82 21.42 -20.71
C CYS A 410 20.79 21.67 -21.87
N ASN A 411 21.11 20.62 -22.62
CA ASN A 411 22.08 20.69 -23.72
C ASN A 411 21.50 21.38 -24.98
N ARG A 412 21.50 22.72 -25.00
CA ARG A 412 21.16 23.54 -26.18
C ARG A 412 22.09 24.74 -26.33
N SER A 413 22.78 24.80 -27.48
CA SER A 413 23.72 25.87 -27.80
C SER A 413 23.02 27.12 -28.36
N SER A 414 22.88 28.17 -27.55
CA SER A 414 22.80 29.56 -28.02
C SER A 414 23.15 30.55 -26.90
N ASN A 415 23.84 31.63 -27.22
CA ASN A 415 24.52 32.49 -26.26
C ASN A 415 23.72 33.76 -25.87
N THR A 416 22.84 33.66 -24.88
CA THR A 416 22.27 34.82 -24.15
C THR A 416 21.91 34.45 -22.72
N ARG A 417 22.57 35.06 -21.72
CA ARG A 417 22.10 35.03 -20.32
C ARG A 417 21.21 36.24 -20.05
N SER A 418 19.95 35.98 -19.72
CA SER A 418 19.12 36.87 -18.91
C SER A 418 18.64 36.05 -17.70
N SER A 419 18.93 36.51 -16.50
CA SER A 419 18.52 35.84 -15.27
C SER A 419 17.00 35.90 -15.10
N LYS A 420 16.30 34.77 -15.25
CA LYS A 420 14.99 34.63 -14.62
C LYS A 420 15.17 34.64 -13.10
N SER A 421 14.37 35.42 -12.40
CA SER A 421 14.24 35.36 -10.94
C SER A 421 13.57 34.05 -10.52
N SER A 422 13.75 33.66 -9.25
CA SER A 422 13.12 32.44 -8.70
C SER A 422 11.59 32.51 -8.68
N ASP A 423 11.05 33.73 -8.64
CA ASP A 423 9.61 34.02 -8.59
C ASP A 423 9.16 34.66 -9.91
N ASP A 424 8.80 33.82 -10.89
CA ASP A 424 8.10 34.22 -12.12
C ASP A 424 6.61 33.83 -11.95
N PRO A 425 5.71 34.79 -11.64
CA PRO A 425 4.30 34.47 -11.39
C PRO A 425 3.57 34.02 -12.66
N GLU A 426 4.05 34.40 -13.86
CA GLU A 426 3.49 33.92 -15.13
C GLU A 426 3.84 32.45 -15.34
N ALA A 427 5.08 32.04 -15.02
CA ALA A 427 5.50 30.63 -15.05
C ALA A 427 4.71 29.77 -14.06
N THR A 428 4.57 30.21 -12.80
CA THR A 428 3.81 29.48 -11.76
C THR A 428 2.33 29.35 -12.13
N SER A 429 1.71 30.42 -12.63
CA SER A 429 0.32 30.38 -13.12
C SER A 429 0.15 29.44 -14.33
N ALA A 430 1.10 29.46 -15.28
CA ALA A 430 1.09 28.53 -16.41
C ALA A 430 1.29 27.06 -15.98
N PHE A 431 2.12 26.79 -14.97
CA PHE A 431 2.29 25.46 -14.39
C PHE A 431 1.01 24.96 -13.72
N GLN A 432 0.35 25.79 -12.91
CA GLN A 432 -0.96 25.46 -12.32
C GLN A 432 -2.02 25.17 -13.40
N LYS A 433 -2.10 26.01 -14.44
CA LYS A 433 -3.05 25.84 -15.57
C LYS A 433 -2.81 24.53 -16.32
N VAL A 434 -1.54 24.12 -16.50
CA VAL A 434 -1.14 22.84 -17.12
C VAL A 434 -1.50 21.62 -16.25
N SER A 435 -1.29 21.70 -14.93
CA SER A 435 -1.60 20.60 -14.01
C SER A 435 -3.10 20.31 -13.92
N VAL A 436 -3.94 21.34 -13.75
CA VAL A 436 -5.41 21.17 -13.72
C VAL A 436 -5.95 20.70 -15.07
N ALA A 437 -5.35 21.11 -16.19
CA ALA A 437 -5.70 20.59 -17.51
C ALA A 437 -5.41 19.08 -17.65
N TYR A 438 -4.30 18.59 -17.10
CA TYR A 438 -3.98 17.16 -17.07
C TYR A 438 -4.93 16.36 -16.16
N GLU A 439 -5.25 16.87 -14.97
CA GLU A 439 -6.19 16.25 -14.03
C GLU A 439 -7.58 16.05 -14.67
N ILE A 440 -8.15 17.09 -15.28
CA ILE A 440 -9.47 17.04 -15.91
C ILE A 440 -9.49 16.11 -17.14
N LEU A 441 -8.42 16.10 -17.95
CA LEU A 441 -8.37 15.31 -19.20
C LEU A 441 -7.93 13.86 -19.00
N SER A 442 -7.22 13.54 -17.91
CA SER A 442 -6.84 12.16 -17.58
C SER A 442 -7.99 11.36 -16.95
N ASN A 443 -8.89 12.01 -16.20
CA ASN A 443 -10.10 11.38 -15.67
C ASN A 443 -11.20 11.28 -16.76
N PRO A 444 -11.64 10.07 -17.18
CA PRO A 444 -12.64 9.93 -18.24
C PRO A 444 -14.00 10.58 -17.95
N THR A 445 -14.38 10.70 -16.67
CA THR A 445 -15.65 11.31 -16.27
C THR A 445 -15.57 12.83 -16.34
N SER A 446 -14.54 13.43 -15.73
CA SER A 446 -14.27 14.87 -15.81
C SER A 446 -14.08 15.33 -17.26
N ARG A 447 -13.35 14.54 -18.04
CA ARG A 447 -13.18 14.74 -19.49
C ARG A 447 -14.51 14.70 -20.24
N ARG A 448 -15.38 13.71 -19.99
CA ARG A 448 -16.73 13.64 -20.62
C ARG A 448 -17.61 14.86 -20.28
N VAL A 449 -17.49 15.41 -19.07
CA VAL A 449 -18.18 16.65 -18.67
C VAL A 449 -17.61 17.86 -19.42
N TYR A 450 -16.28 17.96 -19.52
CA TYR A 450 -15.61 19.00 -20.32
C TYR A 450 -15.97 18.91 -21.81
N ASP A 451 -15.93 17.71 -22.41
CA ASP A 451 -16.16 17.52 -23.84
C ASP A 451 -17.60 17.81 -24.30
N ARG A 452 -18.59 17.73 -23.38
CA ARG A 452 -19.99 18.11 -23.63
C ARG A 452 -20.21 19.63 -23.74
N ARG A 453 -19.21 20.44 -23.39
CA ARG A 453 -19.26 21.91 -23.43
C ARG A 453 -19.25 22.44 -24.87
N PRO A 454 -20.02 23.50 -25.20
CA PRO A 454 -19.86 24.21 -26.46
C PRO A 454 -18.45 24.82 -26.57
N ALA A 455 -17.77 24.58 -27.68
CA ALA A 455 -16.39 25.06 -27.92
C ALA A 455 -16.24 26.59 -27.98
N SER A 456 -17.36 27.33 -27.94
CA SER A 456 -17.41 28.79 -27.91
C SER A 456 -17.41 29.41 -26.50
N THR A 457 -17.48 28.60 -25.43
CA THR A 457 -17.62 29.12 -24.05
C THR A 457 -16.28 29.05 -23.29
N PRO A 458 -15.67 30.18 -22.84
CA PRO A 458 -14.33 30.20 -22.23
C PRO A 458 -14.27 29.50 -20.86
N TYR A 459 -13.35 28.55 -20.68
CA TYR A 459 -13.28 27.69 -19.48
C TYR A 459 -12.29 28.26 -18.45
N ASN A 460 -12.81 28.76 -17.33
CA ASN A 460 -11.97 29.25 -16.24
C ASN A 460 -11.41 28.08 -15.41
N VAL A 461 -10.15 27.74 -15.68
CA VAL A 461 -9.41 26.64 -15.04
C VAL A 461 -9.32 26.80 -13.51
N PHE A 462 -9.11 28.02 -13.01
CA PHE A 462 -8.94 28.27 -11.57
C PHE A 462 -10.25 28.17 -10.78
N ALA A 463 -11.39 28.49 -11.41
CA ALA A 463 -12.70 28.35 -10.78
C ALA A 463 -13.09 26.87 -10.53
N ALA A 464 -12.57 25.94 -11.34
CA ALA A 464 -12.85 24.50 -11.21
C ALA A 464 -12.05 23.82 -10.06
N SER A 465 -10.89 24.36 -9.70
CA SER A 465 -10.11 23.87 -8.55
C SER A 465 -10.75 24.24 -7.21
N ALA A 466 -11.31 25.46 -7.11
CA ALA A 466 -11.90 25.97 -5.89
C ALA A 466 -13.11 25.16 -5.38
N THR A 467 -13.91 24.57 -6.28
CA THR A 467 -15.04 23.71 -5.88
C THR A 467 -14.60 22.41 -5.24
N ASN A 468 -13.53 21.79 -5.75
CA ASN A 468 -13.04 20.50 -5.25
C ASN A 468 -12.39 20.67 -3.86
N HIS A 469 -11.47 21.63 -3.72
CA HIS A 469 -10.77 21.86 -2.45
C HIS A 469 -11.69 22.32 -1.31
N ALA A 470 -12.80 23.00 -1.60
CA ALA A 470 -13.77 23.37 -0.57
C ALA A 470 -14.45 22.13 0.05
N GLU A 471 -14.79 21.14 -0.78
CA GLU A 471 -15.42 19.89 -0.36
C GLU A 471 -14.42 18.97 0.38
N GLU A 472 -13.17 18.91 -0.08
CA GLU A 472 -12.07 18.23 0.62
C GLU A 472 -11.77 18.84 1.99
N THR A 473 -11.72 20.17 2.08
CA THR A 473 -11.45 20.88 3.35
C THR A 473 -12.57 20.66 4.36
N PHE A 474 -13.84 20.75 3.92
CA PHE A 474 -15.00 20.46 4.78
C PHE A 474 -14.98 19.01 5.27
N ARG A 475 -14.71 18.05 4.37
CA ARG A 475 -14.58 16.62 4.72
C ARG A 475 -13.45 16.37 5.71
N GLY A 476 -12.30 17.03 5.56
CA GLY A 476 -11.17 16.95 6.49
C GLY A 476 -11.52 17.44 7.90
N VAL A 477 -12.22 18.57 8.02
CA VAL A 477 -12.68 19.11 9.32
C VAL A 477 -13.71 18.20 9.98
N ILE A 478 -14.67 17.67 9.22
CA ILE A 478 -15.66 16.71 9.73
C ILE A 478 -14.98 15.45 10.27
N LEU A 479 -13.99 14.90 9.56
CA LEU A 479 -13.24 13.72 9.99
C LEU A 479 -12.35 13.99 11.21
N GLY A 480 -11.73 15.18 11.31
CA GLY A 480 -10.96 15.59 12.48
C GLY A 480 -11.82 15.57 13.75
N ILE A 481 -12.96 16.27 13.73
CA ILE A 481 -13.91 16.32 14.85
C ILE A 481 -14.43 14.92 15.22
N PHE A 482 -14.65 14.04 14.24
CA PHE A 482 -15.08 12.66 14.50
C PHE A 482 -14.00 11.81 15.18
N ASN A 483 -12.73 11.99 14.81
CA ASN A 483 -11.61 11.28 15.42
C ASN A 483 -11.33 11.80 16.85
N GLU A 484 -11.32 13.11 17.07
CA GLU A 484 -11.16 13.74 18.39
C GLU A 484 -12.25 13.26 19.38
N PHE A 485 -13.50 13.12 18.91
CA PHE A 485 -14.60 12.54 19.68
C PHE A 485 -14.39 11.06 20.06
N LEU A 486 -13.80 10.26 19.16
CA LEU A 486 -13.49 8.85 19.41
C LEU A 486 -12.32 8.69 20.38
N ASP A 487 -11.21 9.39 20.14
CA ASP A 487 -10.02 9.41 21.00
C ASP A 487 -10.35 9.98 22.41
N GLY A 488 -11.33 10.88 22.48
CA GLY A 488 -11.96 11.35 23.73
C GLY A 488 -11.52 12.74 24.18
N ASP A 489 -10.85 13.52 23.32
CA ASP A 489 -10.55 14.93 23.61
C ASP A 489 -11.77 15.80 23.31
N LEU A 490 -12.60 15.98 24.34
CA LEU A 490 -13.84 16.75 24.25
C LEU A 490 -13.62 18.26 24.48
N GLU A 491 -12.38 18.74 24.68
CA GLU A 491 -12.10 20.16 24.90
C GLU A 491 -12.22 21.00 23.62
N VAL A 492 -12.00 20.40 22.44
CA VAL A 492 -12.32 21.05 21.16
C VAL A 492 -13.84 21.25 21.02
N ILE A 493 -14.64 20.22 21.37
CA ILE A 493 -16.11 20.30 21.37
C ILE A 493 -16.60 21.31 22.43
N ARG A 494 -16.00 21.35 23.63
CA ARG A 494 -16.29 22.38 24.65
C ARG A 494 -16.04 23.78 24.11
N THR A 495 -14.91 24.00 23.43
CA THR A 495 -14.51 25.30 22.89
C THR A 495 -15.44 25.75 21.76
N LEU A 496 -15.86 24.82 20.90
CA LEU A 496 -16.84 25.07 19.84
C LEU A 496 -18.22 25.42 20.43
N LEU A 497 -18.71 24.67 21.42
CA LEU A 497 -19.99 24.93 22.09
C LEU A 497 -20.00 26.30 22.82
N LYS A 498 -18.90 26.68 23.47
CA LYS A 498 -18.76 28.02 24.06
C LYS A 498 -18.82 29.11 22.98
N THR A 499 -18.06 28.95 21.90
CA THR A 499 -18.03 29.91 20.78
C THR A 499 -19.41 30.06 20.13
N ILE A 500 -20.18 28.98 19.99
CA ILE A 500 -21.56 29.02 19.46
C ILE A 500 -22.51 29.73 20.43
N ASN A 501 -22.38 29.52 21.74
CA ASN A 501 -23.17 30.23 22.75
C ASN A 501 -22.84 31.74 22.79
N ASP A 502 -21.56 32.11 22.66
CA ASP A 502 -21.12 33.50 22.65
C ASP A 502 -21.57 34.24 21.38
N ILE A 503 -21.58 33.55 20.23
CA ILE A 503 -22.12 34.06 18.96
C ILE A 503 -23.65 34.21 19.00
N ASN A 504 -24.36 33.33 19.72
CA ASN A 504 -25.83 33.39 19.83
C ASN A 504 -26.33 33.19 21.28
N PRO A 505 -26.33 34.26 22.10
CA PRO A 505 -26.77 34.22 23.50
C PRO A 505 -28.23 33.78 23.73
N SER A 506 -29.05 33.69 22.67
CA SER A 506 -30.42 33.17 22.77
C SER A 506 -30.49 31.67 23.07
N LEU A 507 -29.41 30.91 22.81
CA LEU A 507 -29.32 29.47 23.07
C LEU A 507 -29.26 29.11 24.57
N ARG A 508 -28.86 30.06 25.44
CA ARG A 508 -28.77 29.88 26.90
C ARG A 508 -27.93 28.67 27.35
N LEU A 509 -26.91 28.28 26.58
CA LEU A 509 -25.97 27.23 26.95
C LEU A 509 -24.91 27.78 27.92
N GLY A 510 -25.33 28.04 29.16
CA GLY A 510 -24.39 28.27 30.27
C GLY A 510 -23.50 27.05 30.52
N ASP A 511 -22.43 27.21 31.30
CA ASP A 511 -21.43 26.14 31.53
C ASP A 511 -22.04 24.80 32.01
N GLU A 512 -23.10 24.81 32.81
CA GLU A 512 -23.83 23.60 33.20
C GLU A 512 -24.50 22.88 32.00
N GLY A 513 -25.07 23.64 31.07
CA GLY A 513 -25.66 23.10 29.83
C GLY A 513 -24.60 22.51 28.91
N ILE A 514 -23.46 23.18 28.77
CA ILE A 514 -22.31 22.68 28.00
C ILE A 514 -21.75 21.40 28.64
N ASN A 515 -21.58 21.37 29.97
CA ASN A 515 -21.16 20.17 30.69
C ASN A 515 -22.18 19.02 30.60
N SER A 516 -23.48 19.32 30.57
CA SER A 516 -24.54 18.31 30.37
C SER A 516 -24.48 17.69 28.96
N VAL A 517 -24.25 18.50 27.93
CA VAL A 517 -24.03 18.00 26.55
C VAL A 517 -22.76 17.14 26.48
N ILE A 518 -21.66 17.57 27.11
CA ILE A 518 -20.40 16.80 27.16
C ILE A 518 -20.60 15.47 27.90
N SER A 519 -21.31 15.46 29.04
CA SER A 519 -21.64 14.24 29.79
C SER A 519 -22.54 13.29 28.98
N THR A 520 -23.50 13.84 28.24
CA THR A 520 -24.34 13.05 27.31
C THR A 520 -23.51 12.44 26.19
N LEU A 521 -22.56 13.18 25.63
CA LEU A 521 -21.61 12.69 24.62
C LEU A 521 -20.65 11.62 25.19
N GLN A 522 -20.23 11.74 26.45
CA GLN A 522 -19.46 10.71 27.15
C GLN A 522 -20.29 9.43 27.36
N GLY A 523 -21.54 9.54 27.80
CA GLY A 523 -22.45 8.40 27.92
C GLY A 523 -22.78 7.73 26.58
N ILE A 524 -22.81 8.50 25.48
CA ILE A 524 -22.91 7.95 24.12
C ILE A 524 -21.61 7.22 23.73
N ARG A 525 -20.44 7.79 24.03
CA ARG A 525 -19.12 7.16 23.78
C ARG A 525 -18.96 5.85 24.54
N GLU A 526 -19.31 5.80 25.83
CA GLU A 526 -19.29 4.57 26.63
C GLU A 526 -20.24 3.49 26.09
N ARG A 527 -21.43 3.89 25.59
CA ARG A 527 -22.38 2.97 24.95
C ARG A 527 -21.93 2.52 23.55
N ALA A 528 -21.15 3.34 22.83
CA ALA A 528 -20.55 2.98 21.54
C ALA A 528 -19.32 2.06 21.68
N LEU A 529 -18.54 2.26 22.75
CA LEU A 529 -17.42 1.38 23.13
C LEU A 529 -17.89 0.06 23.77
N SER A 530 -19.20 -0.10 24.05
CA SER A 530 -19.82 -1.38 24.39
C SER A 530 -19.91 -2.28 23.15
N GLU A 531 -18.84 -3.03 22.93
CA GLU A 531 -18.50 -3.89 21.78
C GLU A 531 -19.65 -4.74 21.20
N ILE A 532 -20.63 -5.10 22.02
CA ILE A 532 -21.76 -5.97 21.68
C ILE A 532 -22.85 -5.25 20.87
N ALA A 533 -23.14 -3.98 21.20
CA ALA A 533 -24.28 -3.27 20.62
C ALA A 533 -24.05 -2.90 19.15
N CYS A 534 -22.87 -2.38 18.83
CA CYS A 534 -22.50 -2.01 17.46
C CYS A 534 -22.50 -3.24 16.54
N ARG A 535 -21.97 -4.38 17.02
CA ARG A 535 -21.89 -5.63 16.26
C ARG A 535 -23.27 -6.18 15.84
N ALA A 536 -24.28 -6.09 16.72
CA ALA A 536 -25.64 -6.52 16.39
C ALA A 536 -26.29 -5.63 15.31
N CYS A 537 -26.12 -4.31 15.40
CA CYS A 537 -26.62 -3.37 14.40
C CYS A 537 -25.92 -3.52 13.05
N ILE A 538 -24.61 -3.76 13.03
CA ILE A 538 -23.83 -3.99 11.81
C ILE A 538 -24.32 -5.25 11.08
N TYR A 539 -24.48 -6.39 11.78
CA TYR A 539 -25.02 -7.61 11.14
C TYR A 539 -26.45 -7.43 10.61
N ALA A 540 -27.32 -6.73 11.34
CA ALA A 540 -28.68 -6.45 10.87
C ALA A 540 -28.69 -5.55 9.63
N LEU A 541 -27.80 -4.57 9.56
CA LEU A 541 -27.68 -3.63 8.44
C LEU A 541 -27.05 -4.31 7.20
N HIS A 542 -25.99 -5.10 7.37
CA HIS A 542 -25.33 -5.88 6.31
C HIS A 542 -26.33 -6.84 5.63
N ALA A 543 -27.17 -7.52 6.40
CA ALA A 543 -28.17 -8.44 5.86
C ALA A 543 -29.22 -7.76 4.95
N GLU A 544 -29.66 -6.54 5.27
CA GLU A 544 -30.59 -5.78 4.42
C GLU A 544 -29.88 -5.12 3.23
N ILE A 545 -28.63 -4.67 3.38
CA ILE A 545 -27.80 -4.12 2.29
C ILE A 545 -27.50 -5.20 1.23
N SER A 546 -27.16 -6.41 1.66
CA SER A 546 -26.90 -7.54 0.76
C SER A 546 -28.11 -7.86 -0.13
N ARG A 547 -29.33 -7.92 0.44
CA ARG A 547 -30.57 -8.08 -0.34
C ARG A 547 -30.83 -6.90 -1.29
N LEU A 548 -30.50 -5.68 -0.88
CA LEU A 548 -30.63 -4.49 -1.73
C LEU A 548 -29.71 -4.58 -2.96
N ILE A 549 -28.49 -5.12 -2.80
CA ILE A 549 -27.54 -5.37 -3.88
C ILE A 549 -28.04 -6.50 -4.80
N GLU A 550 -28.60 -7.60 -4.26
CA GLU A 550 -29.21 -8.68 -5.04
C GLU A 550 -30.38 -8.17 -5.91
N VAL A 551 -31.31 -7.42 -5.31
CA VAL A 551 -32.45 -6.81 -6.01
C VAL A 551 -31.96 -5.81 -7.06
N GLN A 552 -30.92 -5.01 -6.77
CA GLN A 552 -30.34 -4.10 -7.75
C GLN A 552 -29.65 -4.85 -8.90
N HIS A 553 -28.98 -5.97 -8.64
CA HIS A 553 -28.38 -6.81 -9.67
C HIS A 553 -29.45 -7.41 -10.57
N ALA A 554 -30.49 -8.03 -9.99
CA ALA A 554 -31.62 -8.57 -10.73
C ALA A 554 -32.28 -7.50 -11.62
N PHE A 555 -32.46 -6.27 -11.11
CA PHE A 555 -33.05 -5.16 -11.87
C PHE A 555 -32.20 -4.74 -13.09
N ARG A 556 -30.87 -4.90 -13.02
CA ARG A 556 -29.96 -4.65 -14.16
C ARG A 556 -30.02 -5.74 -15.24
N GLN A 557 -30.34 -6.99 -14.86
CA GLN A 557 -30.49 -8.10 -15.81
C GLN A 557 -31.84 -8.09 -16.55
N LEU A 558 -32.86 -7.40 -16.02
CA LEU A 558 -34.17 -7.32 -16.67
C LEU A 558 -34.20 -6.33 -17.84
N SER A 559 -34.68 -6.79 -18.99
CA SER A 559 -34.98 -5.97 -20.17
C SER A 559 -35.82 -4.74 -19.83
N TYR A 560 -35.65 -3.64 -20.57
CA TYR A 560 -36.42 -2.40 -20.40
C TYR A 560 -37.94 -2.63 -20.47
N PHE A 561 -38.37 -3.62 -21.26
CA PHE A 561 -39.77 -3.93 -21.51
C PHE A 561 -40.37 -4.98 -20.55
N ASP A 562 -39.58 -5.57 -19.64
CA ASP A 562 -40.14 -6.44 -18.59
C ASP A 562 -40.73 -5.61 -17.45
N LEU A 563 -41.93 -5.07 -17.70
CA LEU A 563 -42.67 -4.26 -16.75
C LEU A 563 -43.13 -5.05 -15.51
N MET A 564 -43.23 -6.38 -15.59
CA MET A 564 -43.74 -7.21 -14.49
C MET A 564 -42.62 -7.66 -13.55
N GLY A 565 -41.49 -8.11 -14.08
CA GLY A 565 -40.29 -8.33 -13.28
C GLY A 565 -39.81 -7.03 -12.62
N ARG A 566 -39.85 -5.90 -13.33
CA ARG A 566 -39.48 -4.59 -12.77
C ARG A 566 -40.44 -4.10 -11.69
N SER A 567 -41.76 -4.29 -11.83
CA SER A 567 -42.72 -3.89 -10.78
C SER A 567 -42.54 -4.74 -9.51
N ARG A 568 -42.35 -6.06 -9.66
CA ARG A 568 -42.03 -6.99 -8.56
C ARG A 568 -40.75 -6.59 -7.81
N LEU A 569 -39.65 -6.36 -8.53
CA LEU A 569 -38.38 -5.93 -7.90
C LEU A 569 -38.52 -4.54 -7.24
N THR A 570 -39.34 -3.64 -7.79
CA THR A 570 -39.63 -2.34 -7.17
C THR A 570 -40.39 -2.49 -5.84
N ILE A 571 -41.32 -3.45 -5.75
CA ILE A 571 -42.03 -3.79 -4.51
C ILE A 571 -41.06 -4.41 -3.48
N GLN A 572 -40.15 -5.30 -3.91
CA GLN A 572 -39.11 -5.85 -3.02
C GLN A 572 -38.16 -4.76 -2.50
N LEU A 573 -37.71 -3.84 -3.36
CA LEU A 573 -36.88 -2.69 -2.97
C LEU A 573 -37.60 -1.79 -1.96
N THR A 574 -38.89 -1.53 -2.17
CA THR A 574 -39.75 -0.77 -1.25
C THR A 574 -39.89 -1.49 0.09
N ARG A 575 -40.03 -2.82 0.06
CA ARG A 575 -40.14 -3.68 1.26
C ARG A 575 -38.85 -3.64 2.09
N ILE A 576 -37.68 -3.83 1.48
CA ILE A 576 -36.36 -3.72 2.15
C ILE A 576 -36.18 -2.34 2.79
N THR A 577 -36.58 -1.27 2.08
CA THR A 577 -36.49 0.12 2.58
C THR A 577 -37.36 0.34 3.83
N LEU A 578 -38.49 -0.36 3.96
CA LEU A 578 -39.40 -0.27 5.11
C LEU A 578 -39.09 -1.28 6.23
N SER A 579 -38.43 -2.41 5.92
CA SER A 579 -38.00 -3.40 6.92
C SER A 579 -36.75 -2.95 7.67
N LEU A 580 -35.83 -2.22 7.02
CA LEU A 580 -34.54 -1.83 7.59
C LEU A 580 -34.64 -1.09 8.96
N PRO A 581 -35.55 -0.12 9.18
CA PRO A 581 -35.76 0.47 10.50
C PRO A 581 -36.29 -0.51 11.56
N ILE A 582 -37.12 -1.48 11.14
CA ILE A 582 -37.71 -2.51 12.03
C ILE A 582 -36.65 -3.56 12.40
N ALA A 583 -35.78 -3.93 11.47
CA ALA A 583 -34.66 -4.85 11.70
C ALA A 583 -33.67 -4.24 12.71
N LEU A 584 -33.33 -2.96 12.56
CA LEU A 584 -32.49 -2.21 13.48
C LEU A 584 -33.10 -2.11 14.88
N GLU A 585 -34.39 -1.76 14.99
CA GLU A 585 -35.13 -1.72 16.26
C GLU A 585 -35.11 -3.07 17.00
N ARG A 586 -35.31 -4.19 16.28
CA ARG A 586 -35.27 -5.55 16.86
C ARG A 586 -33.88 -5.94 17.34
N ALA A 587 -32.84 -5.69 16.53
CA ALA A 587 -31.45 -6.02 16.87
C ALA A 587 -30.97 -5.31 18.15
N MET A 588 -31.48 -4.11 18.43
CA MET A 588 -31.25 -3.37 19.67
C MET A 588 -32.14 -3.85 20.84
N GLY A 589 -33.41 -4.20 20.55
CA GLY A 589 -34.38 -4.65 21.55
C GLY A 589 -34.01 -5.97 22.24
N ASP A 590 -33.60 -6.97 21.47
CA ASP A 590 -33.31 -8.32 21.98
C ASP A 590 -32.10 -8.37 22.95
N GLN A 591 -31.19 -7.38 22.85
CA GLN A 591 -30.03 -7.25 23.76
C GLN A 591 -30.43 -6.65 25.11
N THR A 592 -31.29 -5.62 25.11
CA THR A 592 -31.82 -5.01 26.34
C THR A 592 -32.51 -6.05 27.23
N GLN A 593 -33.19 -7.03 26.63
CA GLN A 593 -33.94 -8.05 27.35
C GLN A 593 -33.07 -9.12 28.05
N ARG A 594 -31.74 -9.10 27.88
CA ARG A 594 -30.79 -10.00 28.57
C ARG A 594 -30.09 -9.39 29.79
N ASN A 595 -30.15 -8.07 29.98
CA ASN A 595 -29.30 -7.33 30.94
C ASN A 595 -30.08 -6.52 32.00
N VAL A 596 -31.36 -6.84 32.27
CA VAL A 596 -32.20 -6.03 33.17
C VAL A 596 -32.91 -6.88 34.25
N GLU A 597 -32.19 -7.17 35.33
CA GLU A 597 -32.78 -7.21 36.69
C GLU A 597 -32.42 -5.89 37.40
N GLY A 598 -33.14 -4.81 37.05
CA GLY A 598 -32.89 -3.46 37.58
C GLY A 598 -33.65 -2.41 36.79
N GLY A 599 -34.85 -2.04 37.24
CA GLY A 599 -35.81 -1.28 36.44
C GLY A 599 -35.43 0.19 36.26
N GLU A 600 -34.97 0.56 35.06
CA GLU A 600 -35.02 1.92 34.51
C GLU A 600 -35.93 1.96 33.27
N GLU A 601 -36.48 3.13 32.93
CA GLU A 601 -37.55 3.25 31.92
C GLU A 601 -37.05 3.15 30.47
N ARG A 602 -37.85 2.51 29.62
CA ARG A 602 -37.54 2.32 28.19
C ARG A 602 -37.66 3.61 27.39
N SER A 603 -36.56 4.01 26.74
CA SER A 603 -36.62 4.91 25.59
C SER A 603 -36.74 4.09 24.29
N GLU A 604 -37.97 3.94 23.77
CA GLU A 604 -38.22 3.30 22.48
C GLU A 604 -37.95 4.31 21.34
N MET A 605 -37.08 3.98 20.38
CA MET A 605 -36.63 4.93 19.34
C MET A 605 -37.70 5.29 18.29
N LEU A 606 -38.63 4.37 17.99
CA LEU A 606 -39.77 4.66 17.10
C LEU A 606 -41.03 4.85 17.94
N PRO A 607 -41.82 5.92 17.72
CA PRO A 607 -43.13 6.05 18.36
C PRO A 607 -44.01 4.83 18.04
N ARG A 608 -44.61 4.20 19.06
CA ARG A 608 -45.34 2.91 18.93
C ARG A 608 -46.34 2.86 17.77
N GLN A 609 -47.02 3.97 17.46
CA GLN A 609 -47.93 4.06 16.31
C GLN A 609 -47.20 3.90 14.97
N LEU A 610 -46.02 4.50 14.80
CA LEU A 610 -45.22 4.41 13.58
C LEU A 610 -44.67 2.99 13.38
N GLY A 611 -44.17 2.34 14.45
CA GLY A 611 -43.73 0.95 14.40
C GLY A 611 -44.84 -0.04 14.02
N LEU A 612 -46.09 0.21 14.46
CA LEU A 612 -47.26 -0.57 14.05
C LEU A 612 -47.65 -0.31 12.59
N ILE A 613 -47.61 0.94 12.12
CA ILE A 613 -47.89 1.30 10.72
C ILE A 613 -46.88 0.65 9.76
N LEU A 614 -45.58 0.73 10.05
CA LEU A 614 -44.53 0.14 9.21
C LEU A 614 -44.66 -1.38 9.10
N ARG A 615 -44.96 -2.07 10.21
CA ARG A 615 -45.23 -3.53 10.21
C ARG A 615 -46.50 -3.89 9.42
N GLY A 616 -47.52 -3.02 9.44
CA GLY A 616 -48.71 -3.15 8.59
C GLY A 616 -48.42 -2.97 7.09
N MET A 617 -47.49 -2.07 6.75
CA MET A 617 -47.07 -1.81 5.36
C MET A 617 -46.21 -2.95 4.80
N ASP A 618 -45.24 -3.49 5.55
CA ASP A 618 -44.47 -4.68 5.17
C ASP A 618 -45.38 -5.88 4.90
N GLY A 619 -46.31 -6.18 5.83
CA GLY A 619 -47.30 -7.25 5.65
C GLY A 619 -48.31 -7.04 4.51
N ALA A 620 -48.45 -5.81 3.98
CA ALA A 620 -49.23 -5.52 2.78
C ALA A 620 -48.40 -5.67 1.50
N LEU A 621 -47.13 -5.23 1.52
CA LEU A 621 -46.18 -5.40 0.41
C LEU A 621 -45.85 -6.87 0.17
N GLU A 622 -45.68 -7.67 1.22
CA GLU A 622 -45.53 -9.12 1.11
C GLU A 622 -46.71 -9.79 0.39
N ARG A 623 -47.94 -9.33 0.64
CA ARG A 623 -49.13 -9.86 -0.04
C ARG A 623 -49.15 -9.49 -1.51
N MET A 624 -48.71 -8.27 -1.86
CA MET A 624 -48.57 -7.85 -3.25
C MET A 624 -47.46 -8.61 -3.97
N GLU A 625 -46.33 -8.86 -3.31
CA GLU A 625 -45.22 -9.67 -3.83
C GLU A 625 -45.67 -11.11 -4.17
N ARG A 626 -46.44 -11.75 -3.29
CA ARG A 626 -47.01 -13.10 -3.51
C ARG A 626 -48.12 -13.15 -4.58
N VAL A 627 -48.69 -12.02 -4.97
CA VAL A 627 -49.68 -11.90 -6.08
C VAL A 627 -48.99 -11.60 -7.42
N LEU A 628 -47.71 -11.24 -7.40
CA LEU A 628 -46.85 -10.99 -8.56
C LEU A 628 -45.80 -12.12 -8.74
N THR A 629 -46.10 -13.31 -8.21
CA THR A 629 -45.27 -14.53 -8.29
C THR A 629 -46.00 -15.63 -9.02
#